data_AF-A0A8T9CQD3-F1
#
_entry.id   AF-A0A8T9CQD3-F1
#
_cell.length_a   1.000
_cell.length_b   1.000
_cell.length_c   1.000
_cell.angle_alpha   90.00
_cell.angle_beta   90.00
_cell.angle_gamma   90.00
#
_symmetry.space_group_name_H-M   'P 1'
#
loop_
_entity.id
_entity.type
_entity.pdbx_description
1 polymer ?
#
loop_
_entity_poly.entity_id
_entity_poly.type
_entity_poly.pdbx_seq_one_letter_code
_entity_poly.pdbx_strand_id
1 'polypeptide(L)'
;MKLYAPNGVFMAQHFPTAVGNEAVRKAYDMTFDAITLSVDFNIIEVVPINDEWAFARTASAGTTKLKAGGGGPEANQELFVMQKIDGVWKIARTDSLPRSPRAERLDPFETYPESRIVGVDVLMKHYLRSAVYENFPWQPASETNPTTTFLVPLIWSDTVLFHAALQLSSIRLKNRQSCNSDRDMKTLSGECIRLLRDRVESSGTELQVSDETISAVAMLATMEHEKGNLRMMRMHLDGLKKMVDLRGGLSSIRETNPMVANSIFWAFAVASYEVPYPNLDPVLPTPFSADHGLLSLPAGPFVSHFQDFDPSYEPTQSQELQDLGVQKDIASVVTSIQHVSQLVPTNSYPTASTSQVILTRMCSLLSFLLSIQPINASLVGDNVALISESMRLCTLLHVLTPWRGLAPDGTITINLLLHQLISSLKLLLGTPTNSTNMVMLWMFCTGAVAADKMPERLWFVGHLVEMTEEMGIRTWEEMKALVSRVIWHERLHSRPYVQLWGEIEEKRKESSDD
;
A
#
# COMPACT_ATOMS: atom_id res chain seq x y z
N MET A 1 -38.41 24.14 27.15
CA MET A 1 -37.10 23.54 27.43
C MET A 1 -36.61 23.92 28.82
N LYS A 2 -37.29 23.50 29.90
CA LYS A 2 -36.91 23.90 31.28
C LYS A 2 -35.65 23.20 31.78
N LEU A 3 -35.36 22.01 31.24
CA LEU A 3 -34.21 21.18 31.63
C LEU A 3 -32.93 21.50 30.86
N TYR A 4 -32.99 22.29 29.78
CA TYR A 4 -31.82 22.65 28.96
C TYR A 4 -31.28 24.01 29.34
N ALA A 5 -29.97 24.18 29.19
CA ALA A 5 -29.31 25.48 29.21
C ALA A 5 -29.83 26.34 28.03
N PRO A 6 -29.77 27.69 28.12
CA PRO A 6 -30.21 28.57 27.03
C PRO A 6 -29.55 28.25 25.67
N ASN A 7 -28.27 27.88 25.70
CA ASN A 7 -27.45 27.44 24.56
C ASN A 7 -27.30 25.90 24.49
N GLY A 8 -28.29 25.17 25.01
CA GLY A 8 -28.28 23.71 25.03
C GLY A 8 -28.21 23.11 23.62
N VAL A 9 -27.48 22.01 23.46
CA VAL A 9 -27.36 21.30 22.18
C VAL A 9 -27.91 19.90 22.32
N PHE A 10 -28.78 19.52 21.38
CA PHE A 10 -29.36 18.19 21.27
C PHE A 10 -28.88 17.54 19.97
N MET A 11 -28.20 16.40 20.11
CA MET A 11 -27.71 15.57 19.01
C MET A 11 -28.51 14.27 19.05
N ALA A 12 -29.36 14.07 18.05
CA ALA A 12 -30.23 12.91 17.95
C ALA A 12 -29.95 12.15 16.65
N GLN A 13 -30.11 10.84 16.70
CA GLN A 13 -29.92 9.96 15.54
C GLN A 13 -30.80 10.41 14.37
N HIS A 14 -30.22 10.49 13.18
CA HIS A 14 -30.91 10.85 11.93
C HIS A 14 -31.48 12.27 11.86
N PHE A 15 -31.17 13.14 12.83
CA PHE A 15 -31.60 14.55 12.81
C PHE A 15 -30.38 15.50 12.85
N PRO A 16 -30.45 16.67 12.18
CA PRO A 16 -29.44 17.71 12.34
C PRO A 16 -29.33 18.15 13.80
N THR A 17 -28.11 18.52 14.21
CA THR A 17 -27.84 19.08 15.54
C THR A 17 -28.72 20.30 15.82
N ALA A 18 -29.47 20.26 16.91
CA ALA A 18 -30.34 21.35 17.34
C ALA A 18 -29.66 22.19 18.43
N VAL A 19 -29.46 23.49 18.14
CA VAL A 19 -28.76 24.43 19.04
C VAL A 19 -29.71 25.49 19.57
N GLY A 20 -29.78 25.58 20.90
CA GLY A 20 -30.63 26.54 21.61
C GLY A 20 -32.07 26.05 21.80
N ASN A 21 -32.74 26.64 22.80
CA ASN A 21 -34.03 26.16 23.30
C ASN A 21 -35.14 26.03 22.23
N GLU A 22 -35.16 26.90 21.23
CA GLU A 22 -36.17 26.86 20.18
C GLU A 22 -35.94 25.69 19.21
N ALA A 23 -34.72 25.52 18.72
CA ALA A 23 -34.35 24.43 17.84
C ALA A 23 -34.52 23.06 18.53
N VAL A 24 -34.10 22.96 19.79
CA VAL A 24 -34.24 21.72 20.57
C VAL A 24 -35.70 21.37 20.77
N ARG A 25 -36.57 22.36 21.07
CA ARG A 25 -38.02 22.12 21.15
C ARG A 25 -38.57 21.57 19.83
N LYS A 26 -38.24 22.22 18.71
CA LYS A 26 -38.68 21.80 17.38
C LYS A 26 -38.24 20.38 17.06
N ALA A 27 -37.01 20.00 17.42
CA ALA A 27 -36.50 18.64 17.23
C ALA A 27 -37.34 17.61 18.01
N TYR A 28 -37.62 17.86 19.30
CA TYR A 28 -38.48 16.98 20.09
C TYR A 28 -39.90 16.89 19.55
N ASP A 29 -40.49 18.03 19.16
CA ASP A 29 -41.84 18.06 18.59
C ASP A 29 -41.88 17.18 17.31
N MET A 30 -40.89 17.33 16.41
CA MET A 30 -40.77 16.49 15.22
C MET A 30 -40.61 15.00 15.54
N THR A 31 -39.78 14.65 16.53
CA THR A 31 -39.59 13.25 16.95
C THR A 31 -40.91 12.67 17.49
N PHE A 32 -41.55 13.33 18.45
CA PHE A 32 -42.76 12.82 19.08
C PHE A 32 -44.02 12.97 18.21
N ASP A 33 -43.97 13.77 17.15
CA ASP A 33 -44.97 13.74 16.08
C ASP A 33 -44.91 12.44 15.28
N ALA A 34 -43.71 11.89 15.06
CA ALA A 34 -43.50 10.68 14.29
C ALA A 34 -43.62 9.38 15.11
N ILE A 35 -43.17 9.38 16.37
CA ILE A 35 -43.04 8.16 17.19
C ILE A 35 -43.60 8.31 18.61
N THR A 36 -43.98 7.18 19.20
CA THR A 36 -44.25 7.04 20.64
C THR A 36 -43.18 6.14 21.24
N LEU A 37 -42.46 6.66 22.23
CA LEU A 37 -41.41 5.95 22.97
C LEU A 37 -41.95 5.45 24.32
N SER A 38 -41.70 4.19 24.63
CA SER A 38 -41.93 3.60 25.94
C SER A 38 -40.64 2.89 26.37
N VAL A 39 -39.79 3.61 27.09
CA VAL A 39 -38.45 3.16 27.47
C VAL A 39 -38.20 3.38 28.96
N ASP A 40 -37.48 2.45 29.58
CA ASP A 40 -36.98 2.57 30.94
C ASP A 40 -35.54 3.08 30.91
N PHE A 41 -35.23 4.07 31.75
CA PHE A 41 -33.89 4.66 31.87
C PHE A 41 -33.13 4.05 33.04
N ASN A 42 -31.87 3.71 32.81
CA ASN A 42 -30.91 3.31 33.81
C ASN A 42 -29.76 4.31 33.85
N ILE A 43 -29.52 4.91 35.02
CA ILE A 43 -28.37 5.80 35.23
C ILE A 43 -27.16 4.92 35.50
N ILE A 44 -26.12 5.05 34.68
CA ILE A 44 -24.90 4.24 34.79
C ILE A 44 -23.88 4.95 35.67
N GLU A 45 -23.64 6.23 35.41
CA GLU A 45 -22.74 7.05 36.22
C GLU A 45 -23.13 8.52 36.18
N VAL A 46 -22.75 9.23 37.23
CA VAL A 46 -22.80 10.68 37.32
C VAL A 46 -21.48 11.13 37.92
N VAL A 47 -20.72 11.91 37.16
CA VAL A 47 -19.37 12.35 37.53
C VAL A 47 -19.34 13.88 37.56
N PRO A 48 -19.20 14.49 38.75
CA PRO A 48 -18.94 15.92 38.84
C PRO A 48 -17.51 16.20 38.35
N ILE A 49 -17.38 17.17 37.44
CA ILE A 49 -16.08 17.68 36.98
C ILE A 49 -15.63 18.81 37.93
N ASN A 50 -16.56 19.71 38.28
CA ASN A 50 -16.40 20.77 39.27
C ASN A 50 -17.78 21.26 39.77
N ASP A 51 -17.83 22.36 40.52
CA ASP A 51 -19.08 22.91 41.09
C ASP A 51 -20.10 23.39 40.03
N GLU A 52 -19.65 23.60 38.80
CA GLU A 52 -20.46 24.13 37.70
C GLU A 52 -20.73 23.09 36.60
N TRP A 53 -19.93 22.03 36.49
CA TRP A 53 -19.99 21.05 35.41
C TRP A 53 -19.99 19.61 35.92
N ALA A 54 -20.82 18.80 35.29
CA ALA A 54 -20.86 17.35 35.51
C ALA A 54 -21.21 16.65 34.19
N PHE A 55 -20.92 15.36 34.10
CA PHE A 55 -21.52 14.52 33.08
C PHE A 55 -22.24 13.33 33.69
N ALA A 56 -23.23 12.82 32.97
CA ALA A 56 -23.94 11.60 33.32
C ALA A 56 -24.03 10.70 32.11
N ARG A 57 -23.84 9.40 32.32
CA ARG A 57 -24.10 8.38 31.30
C ARG A 57 -25.30 7.56 31.69
N THR A 58 -26.21 7.36 30.76
CA THR A 58 -27.39 6.53 30.94
C THR A 58 -27.49 5.48 29.85
N ALA A 59 -28.35 4.50 30.08
CA ALA A 59 -28.84 3.63 29.02
C ALA A 59 -30.36 3.51 29.14
N SER A 60 -31.04 3.49 28.00
CA SER A 60 -32.47 3.25 27.91
C SER A 60 -32.75 1.95 27.15
N ALA A 61 -33.85 1.28 27.48
CA ALA A 61 -34.40 0.20 26.67
C ALA A 61 -35.92 0.10 26.80
N GLY A 62 -36.56 -0.33 25.72
CA GLY A 62 -37.99 -0.55 25.68
C GLY A 62 -38.48 -0.72 24.25
N THR A 63 -39.52 0.01 23.88
CA THR A 63 -40.14 -0.10 22.56
C THR A 63 -40.47 1.26 21.95
N THR A 64 -40.35 1.33 20.63
CA THR A 64 -40.78 2.46 19.82
C THR A 64 -41.97 2.02 18.98
N LYS A 65 -43.04 2.82 18.96
CA LYS A 65 -44.16 2.68 18.02
C LYS A 65 -44.14 3.82 17.02
N LEU A 66 -44.16 3.49 15.73
CA LEU A 66 -44.28 4.49 14.67
C LEU A 66 -45.76 4.87 14.52
N LYS A 67 -46.09 6.16 14.49
CA LYS A 67 -47.49 6.58 14.31
C LYS A 67 -48.06 6.20 12.94
N ALA A 68 -47.21 6.05 11.92
CA ALA A 68 -47.58 5.58 10.59
C ALA A 68 -47.85 4.05 10.52
N GLY A 69 -47.70 3.32 11.65
CA GLY A 69 -47.84 1.88 11.72
C GLY A 69 -46.48 1.16 11.83
N GLY A 70 -46.46 0.05 12.57
CA GLY A 70 -45.24 -0.68 12.92
C GLY A 70 -44.58 -0.19 14.21
N GLY A 71 -43.40 -0.73 14.49
CA GLY A 71 -42.65 -0.48 15.71
C GLY A 71 -41.69 -1.63 16.01
N GLY A 72 -40.85 -1.45 17.01
CA GLY A 72 -39.83 -2.43 17.37
C GLY A 72 -39.18 -2.16 18.72
N PRO A 73 -38.28 -3.05 19.15
CA PRO A 73 -37.45 -2.82 20.32
C PRO A 73 -36.54 -1.61 20.09
N GLU A 74 -36.35 -0.83 21.14
CA GLU A 74 -35.54 0.39 21.17
C GLU A 74 -34.54 0.30 22.32
N ALA A 75 -33.29 0.70 22.08
CA ALA A 75 -32.29 0.74 23.13
C ALA A 75 -31.19 1.75 22.80
N ASN A 76 -30.95 2.68 23.72
CA ASN A 76 -29.94 3.72 23.56
C ASN A 76 -28.98 3.77 24.75
N GLN A 77 -27.84 4.43 24.54
CA GLN A 77 -26.92 4.93 25.54
C GLN A 77 -26.83 6.43 25.34
N GLU A 78 -26.91 7.18 26.43
CA GLU A 78 -26.93 8.63 26.36
C GLU A 78 -25.79 9.22 27.20
N LEU A 79 -25.18 10.28 26.67
CA LEU A 79 -24.24 11.12 27.40
C LEU A 79 -24.86 12.49 27.61
N PHE A 80 -25.01 12.89 28.86
CA PHE A 80 -25.45 14.22 29.26
C PHE A 80 -24.27 15.00 29.81
N VAL A 81 -23.95 16.15 29.21
CA VAL A 81 -23.07 17.15 29.81
C VAL A 81 -23.97 18.20 30.45
N MET A 82 -23.84 18.34 31.76
CA MET A 82 -24.67 19.22 32.58
C MET A 82 -23.88 20.44 33.03
N GLN A 83 -24.54 21.60 33.02
CA GLN A 83 -24.02 22.85 33.53
C GLN A 83 -24.97 23.40 34.60
N LYS A 84 -24.42 23.87 35.71
CA LYS A 84 -25.18 24.53 36.77
C LYS A 84 -25.38 26.01 36.40
N ILE A 85 -26.63 26.42 36.22
CA ILE A 85 -27.02 27.80 35.87
C ILE A 85 -28.01 28.28 36.93
N ASP A 86 -27.70 29.40 37.58
CA ASP A 86 -28.50 29.97 38.68
C ASP A 86 -28.78 28.94 39.80
N GLY A 87 -27.78 28.13 40.14
CA GLY A 87 -27.89 27.09 41.16
C GLY A 87 -28.61 25.81 40.72
N VAL A 88 -29.13 25.74 39.49
CA VAL A 88 -29.88 24.59 38.96
C VAL A 88 -29.09 23.89 37.86
N TRP A 89 -28.94 22.56 37.95
CA TRP A 89 -28.33 21.76 36.90
C TRP A 89 -29.22 21.70 35.65
N LYS A 90 -28.64 22.03 34.50
CA LYS A 90 -29.30 22.00 33.19
C LYS A 90 -28.47 21.22 32.19
N ILE A 91 -29.12 20.62 31.20
CA ILE A 91 -28.46 19.92 30.09
C ILE A 91 -27.83 20.96 29.18
N ALA A 92 -26.49 20.98 29.14
CA ALA A 92 -25.71 21.81 28.23
C ALA A 92 -25.53 21.11 26.89
N ARG A 93 -25.16 19.83 26.89
CA ARG A 93 -25.06 18.98 25.68
C ARG A 93 -25.66 17.62 25.97
N THR A 94 -26.27 17.01 24.97
CA THR A 94 -26.66 15.60 25.05
C THR A 94 -26.48 14.92 23.70
N ASP A 95 -26.09 13.65 23.77
CA ASP A 95 -25.97 12.74 22.64
C ASP A 95 -26.65 11.41 22.97
N SER A 96 -27.25 10.77 21.97
CA SER A 96 -27.94 9.48 22.08
C SER A 96 -27.40 8.51 21.05
N LEU A 97 -26.63 7.54 21.51
CA LEU A 97 -26.01 6.49 20.71
C LEU A 97 -26.82 5.18 20.84
N PRO A 98 -26.90 4.33 19.81
CA PRO A 98 -27.58 3.05 19.92
C PRO A 98 -26.82 2.12 20.89
N ARG A 99 -27.55 1.36 21.72
CA ARG A 99 -26.97 0.52 22.80
C ARG A 99 -26.08 -0.62 22.30
N SER A 100 -26.29 -1.01 21.05
CA SER A 100 -25.33 -1.75 20.25
C SER A 100 -25.11 -0.92 18.99
N PRO A 101 -23.87 -0.56 18.61
CA PRO A 101 -23.62 -0.37 17.19
C PRO A 101 -24.18 -1.62 16.53
N ARG A 102 -25.10 -1.51 15.56
CA ARG A 102 -25.60 -2.70 14.86
C ARG A 102 -24.35 -3.49 14.47
N ALA A 103 -24.18 -4.71 14.95
CA ALA A 103 -22.95 -5.51 14.72
C ALA A 103 -22.64 -5.66 13.21
N GLU A 104 -23.63 -5.36 12.37
CA GLU A 104 -23.57 -5.32 10.92
C GLU A 104 -23.05 -4.01 10.30
N ARG A 105 -23.02 -2.87 11.00
CA ARG A 105 -22.44 -1.61 10.47
C ARG A 105 -20.95 -1.54 10.78
N LEU A 106 -20.16 -1.14 9.79
CA LEU A 106 -18.71 -0.96 9.96
C LEU A 106 -18.41 0.30 10.75
N ASP A 107 -19.17 1.36 10.46
CA ASP A 107 -19.05 2.66 11.09
C ASP A 107 -20.38 3.08 11.71
N PRO A 108 -20.57 2.84 13.02
CA PRO A 108 -21.82 3.16 13.70
C PRO A 108 -22.02 4.66 13.90
N PHE A 109 -21.01 5.48 13.63
CA PHE A 109 -21.02 6.93 13.81
C PHE A 109 -21.09 7.70 12.49
N GLU A 110 -21.13 7.00 11.34
CA GLU A 110 -21.18 7.60 10.01
C GLU A 110 -20.10 8.68 9.80
N THR A 111 -18.88 8.40 10.27
CA THR A 111 -17.70 9.26 10.16
C THR A 111 -17.09 9.25 8.76
N TYR A 112 -17.41 8.27 7.93
CA TYR A 112 -16.99 8.24 6.54
C TYR A 112 -17.70 9.32 5.68
N PRO A 113 -17.12 9.74 4.54
CA PRO A 113 -17.70 10.78 3.69
C PRO A 113 -19.10 10.42 3.17
N GLU A 114 -20.02 11.38 3.14
CA GLU A 114 -21.39 11.16 2.66
C GLU A 114 -21.40 10.48 1.29
N SER A 115 -22.15 9.39 1.18
CA SER A 115 -22.19 8.57 -0.03
C SER A 115 -23.60 8.14 -0.37
N ARG A 116 -23.93 8.21 -1.66
CA ARG A 116 -25.21 7.73 -2.22
C ARG A 116 -25.16 6.25 -2.59
N ILE A 117 -24.01 5.61 -2.40
CA ILE A 117 -23.77 4.22 -2.75
C ILE A 117 -24.47 3.32 -1.74
N VAL A 118 -25.23 2.33 -2.22
CA VAL A 118 -25.80 1.28 -1.37
C VAL A 118 -24.72 0.25 -1.05
N GLY A 119 -24.65 -0.22 0.19
CA GLY A 119 -23.72 -1.27 0.60
C GLY A 119 -22.30 -0.79 0.92
N VAL A 120 -22.12 0.50 1.26
CA VAL A 120 -20.84 1.07 1.73
C VAL A 120 -20.22 0.22 2.84
N ASP A 121 -20.99 -0.20 3.83
CA ASP A 121 -20.53 -1.05 4.93
C ASP A 121 -19.92 -2.38 4.41
N VAL A 122 -20.56 -3.03 3.44
CA VAL A 122 -20.09 -4.30 2.87
C VAL A 122 -18.78 -4.10 2.10
N LEU A 123 -18.75 -3.09 1.23
CA LEU A 123 -17.58 -2.78 0.41
C LEU A 123 -16.40 -2.35 1.28
N MET A 124 -16.61 -1.51 2.28
CA MET A 124 -15.54 -1.03 3.13
C MET A 124 -15.06 -2.13 4.11
N LYS A 125 -15.94 -3.01 4.57
CA LYS A 125 -15.56 -4.25 5.29
C LYS A 125 -14.66 -5.11 4.42
N HIS A 126 -15.02 -5.32 3.15
CA HIS A 126 -14.17 -6.07 2.23
C HIS A 126 -12.82 -5.38 1.99
N TYR A 127 -12.83 -4.05 1.85
CA TYR A 127 -11.63 -3.27 1.63
C TYR A 127 -10.63 -3.45 2.79
N LEU A 128 -11.07 -3.15 4.02
CA LEU A 128 -10.22 -3.21 5.21
C LEU A 128 -9.79 -4.63 5.57
N ARG A 129 -10.62 -5.64 5.28
CA ARG A 129 -10.30 -7.05 5.56
C ARG A 129 -9.34 -7.65 4.54
N SER A 130 -9.35 -7.18 3.30
CA SER A 130 -8.67 -7.86 2.21
C SER A 130 -8.02 -6.91 1.21
N ALA A 131 -8.81 -6.06 0.53
CA ALA A 131 -8.28 -5.28 -0.59
C ALA A 131 -7.14 -4.33 -0.19
N VAL A 132 -7.13 -3.82 1.04
CA VAL A 132 -6.05 -2.93 1.54
C VAL A 132 -4.67 -3.60 1.50
N TYR A 133 -4.62 -4.92 1.73
CA TYR A 133 -3.39 -5.72 1.73
C TYR A 133 -2.95 -6.15 0.33
N GLU A 134 -3.77 -5.85 -0.67
CA GLU A 134 -3.54 -6.14 -2.10
C GLU A 134 -3.21 -4.86 -2.89
N ASN A 135 -2.97 -3.73 -2.20
CA ASN A 135 -2.51 -2.50 -2.84
C ASN A 135 -1.00 -2.53 -3.11
N PHE A 136 -0.27 -3.29 -2.29
CA PHE A 136 1.17 -3.52 -2.43
C PHE A 136 1.48 -4.98 -2.21
N PRO A 137 2.24 -5.62 -3.11
CA PRO A 137 2.51 -7.05 -3.00
C PRO A 137 3.44 -7.42 -1.83
N TRP A 138 4.13 -6.43 -1.26
CA TRP A 138 5.24 -6.62 -0.33
C TRP A 138 4.80 -6.90 1.12
N GLN A 139 3.52 -6.75 1.47
CA GLN A 139 3.10 -6.74 2.88
C GLN A 139 1.89 -7.64 3.15
N PRO A 140 2.07 -8.74 3.91
CA PRO A 140 0.94 -9.53 4.36
C PRO A 140 0.05 -8.71 5.31
N ALA A 141 -1.14 -9.23 5.58
CA ALA A 141 -2.00 -8.69 6.62
C ALA A 141 -1.25 -8.71 7.97
N SER A 142 -1.06 -7.52 8.55
CA SER A 142 -0.33 -7.29 9.80
C SER A 142 -0.84 -6.02 10.46
N GLU A 143 -0.80 -5.97 11.78
CA GLU A 143 -1.06 -4.75 12.57
C GLU A 143 -0.06 -3.62 12.25
N THR A 144 1.10 -3.97 11.71
CA THR A 144 2.16 -3.05 11.31
C THR A 144 2.17 -2.76 9.81
N ASN A 145 1.04 -2.91 9.11
CA ASN A 145 0.97 -2.66 7.68
C ASN A 145 0.85 -1.14 7.40
N PRO A 146 1.86 -0.48 6.80
CA PRO A 146 1.83 0.96 6.54
C PRO A 146 0.70 1.40 5.61
N THR A 147 0.19 0.56 4.72
CA THR A 147 -0.99 0.93 3.93
C THR A 147 -2.20 1.13 4.85
N THR A 148 -2.40 0.24 5.82
CA THR A 148 -3.48 0.41 6.82
C THR A 148 -3.26 1.63 7.71
N THR A 149 -2.02 1.91 8.12
CA THR A 149 -1.74 3.01 9.04
C THR A 149 -1.75 4.39 8.37
N PHE A 150 -1.28 4.49 7.13
CA PHE A 150 -1.04 5.79 6.48
C PHE A 150 -1.96 6.09 5.30
N LEU A 151 -2.53 5.09 4.61
CA LEU A 151 -3.46 5.31 3.50
C LEU A 151 -4.94 5.29 3.95
N VAL A 152 -5.32 4.39 4.86
CA VAL A 152 -6.72 4.29 5.32
C VAL A 152 -7.23 5.59 5.97
N PRO A 153 -6.45 6.31 6.81
CA PRO A 153 -6.91 7.60 7.32
C PRO A 153 -7.25 8.61 6.22
N LEU A 154 -6.45 8.66 5.14
CA LEU A 154 -6.72 9.51 3.98
C LEU A 154 -8.02 9.11 3.26
N ILE A 155 -8.25 7.80 3.12
CA ILE A 155 -9.49 7.25 2.54
C ILE A 155 -10.70 7.70 3.37
N TRP A 156 -10.58 7.70 4.69
CA TRP A 156 -11.69 8.07 5.58
C TRP A 156 -11.96 9.57 5.63
N SER A 157 -10.96 10.41 5.34
CA SER A 157 -11.08 11.86 5.39
C SER A 157 -11.47 12.52 4.07
N ASP A 158 -11.47 11.78 2.96
CA ASP A 158 -11.66 12.38 1.63
C ASP A 158 -12.71 11.67 0.77
N THR A 159 -13.67 12.45 0.26
CA THR A 159 -14.80 11.93 -0.53
C THR A 159 -14.37 11.25 -1.83
N VAL A 160 -13.40 11.79 -2.58
CA VAL A 160 -13.01 11.20 -3.88
C VAL A 160 -12.26 9.89 -3.65
N LEU A 161 -11.27 9.91 -2.75
CA LEU A 161 -10.48 8.73 -2.43
C LEU A 161 -11.33 7.63 -1.77
N PHE A 162 -12.30 8.00 -0.92
CA PHE A 162 -13.27 7.05 -0.36
C PHE A 162 -14.04 6.30 -1.45
N HIS A 163 -14.59 7.03 -2.43
CA HIS A 163 -15.35 6.41 -3.52
C HIS A 163 -14.45 5.58 -4.45
N ALA A 164 -13.19 5.97 -4.65
CA ALA A 164 -12.21 5.14 -5.35
C ALA A 164 -11.96 3.82 -4.61
N ALA A 165 -11.79 3.86 -3.28
CA ALA A 165 -11.61 2.66 -2.46
C ALA A 165 -12.84 1.72 -2.50
N LEU A 166 -14.06 2.28 -2.46
CA LEU A 166 -15.30 1.51 -2.65
C LEU A 166 -15.34 0.82 -4.02
N GLN A 167 -14.94 1.52 -5.07
CA GLN A 167 -14.91 0.97 -6.42
C GLN A 167 -13.89 -0.16 -6.55
N LEU A 168 -12.66 0.02 -6.03
CA LEU A 168 -11.63 -1.03 -6.01
C LEU A 168 -12.14 -2.27 -5.28
N SER A 169 -12.74 -2.06 -4.11
CA SER A 169 -13.33 -3.12 -3.30
C SER A 169 -14.43 -3.89 -4.06
N SER A 170 -15.31 -3.17 -4.76
CA SER A 170 -16.37 -3.78 -5.56
C SER A 170 -15.82 -4.65 -6.70
N ILE A 171 -14.78 -4.18 -7.41
CA ILE A 171 -14.13 -4.93 -8.49
C ILE A 171 -13.53 -6.24 -7.94
N ARG A 172 -12.77 -6.16 -6.85
CA ARG A 172 -12.10 -7.33 -6.26
C ARG A 172 -13.07 -8.31 -5.62
N LEU A 173 -14.12 -7.83 -4.98
CA LEU A 173 -15.20 -8.66 -4.43
C LEU A 173 -15.89 -9.45 -5.55
N LYS A 174 -16.19 -8.80 -6.68
CA LYS A 174 -16.80 -9.44 -7.85
C LYS A 174 -15.89 -10.54 -8.42
N ASN A 175 -14.60 -10.25 -8.60
CA ASN A 175 -13.63 -11.21 -9.12
C ASN A 175 -13.51 -12.46 -8.23
N ARG A 176 -13.77 -12.34 -6.92
CA ARG A 176 -13.74 -13.46 -5.97
C ARG A 176 -15.04 -14.24 -5.87
N GLN A 177 -16.19 -13.58 -6.01
CA GLN A 177 -17.50 -14.18 -5.75
C GLN A 177 -18.26 -14.61 -7.01
N SER A 178 -17.74 -14.33 -8.21
CA SER A 178 -18.41 -14.64 -9.49
C SER A 178 -19.87 -14.13 -9.55
N CYS A 179 -20.19 -13.03 -8.86
CA CYS A 179 -21.52 -12.42 -8.85
C CYS A 179 -21.67 -11.34 -9.92
N ASN A 180 -22.87 -11.25 -10.52
CA ASN A 180 -23.14 -10.46 -11.73
C ASN A 180 -23.89 -9.14 -11.47
N SER A 181 -23.54 -8.38 -10.42
CA SER A 181 -24.17 -7.07 -10.14
C SER A 181 -23.52 -5.91 -10.92
N ASP A 182 -23.64 -5.92 -12.25
CA ASP A 182 -23.05 -4.89 -13.13
C ASP A 182 -23.63 -3.47 -12.95
N ARG A 183 -24.86 -3.36 -12.41
CA ARG A 183 -25.50 -2.05 -12.20
C ARG A 183 -24.83 -1.23 -11.10
N ASP A 184 -24.43 -1.86 -9.99
CA ASP A 184 -23.83 -1.16 -8.86
C ASP A 184 -22.42 -0.65 -9.18
N MET A 185 -21.65 -1.42 -9.95
CA MET A 185 -20.32 -1.03 -10.42
C MET A 185 -20.33 0.20 -11.34
N LYS A 186 -21.31 0.27 -12.26
CA LYS A 186 -21.44 1.44 -13.16
C LYS A 186 -21.79 2.70 -12.38
N THR A 187 -22.67 2.58 -11.38
CA THR A 187 -23.04 3.69 -10.50
C THR A 187 -21.83 4.15 -9.68
N LEU A 188 -21.09 3.23 -9.06
CA LEU A 188 -19.85 3.50 -8.32
C LEU A 188 -18.80 4.22 -9.19
N SER A 189 -18.55 3.69 -10.38
CA SER A 189 -17.59 4.28 -11.31
C SER A 189 -18.03 5.66 -11.78
N GLY A 190 -19.31 5.84 -12.11
CA GLY A 190 -19.86 7.12 -12.54
C GLY A 190 -19.71 8.18 -11.46
N GLU A 191 -20.00 7.84 -10.20
CA GLU A 191 -19.91 8.76 -9.08
C GLU A 191 -18.46 9.14 -8.76
N CYS A 192 -17.54 8.17 -8.71
CA CYS A 192 -16.12 8.44 -8.46
C CYS A 192 -15.53 9.39 -9.53
N ILE A 193 -15.83 9.14 -10.82
CA ILE A 193 -15.34 9.98 -11.92
C ILE A 193 -16.00 11.36 -11.91
N ARG A 194 -17.29 11.46 -11.53
CA ARG A 194 -17.98 12.74 -11.38
C ARG A 194 -17.33 13.59 -10.29
N LEU A 195 -17.07 13.00 -9.12
CA LEU A 195 -16.44 13.68 -7.99
C LEU A 195 -15.00 14.11 -8.33
N LEU A 196 -14.22 13.23 -8.96
CA LEU A 196 -12.86 13.57 -9.39
C LEU A 196 -12.86 14.70 -10.42
N ARG A 197 -13.77 14.66 -11.40
CA ARG A 197 -13.89 15.72 -12.41
C ARG A 197 -14.22 17.06 -11.77
N ASP A 198 -15.24 17.10 -10.90
CA ASP A 198 -15.63 18.33 -10.21
C ASP A 198 -14.48 18.88 -9.36
N ARG A 199 -13.70 18.00 -8.72
CA ARG A 199 -12.50 18.42 -8.00
C ARG A 199 -11.45 19.05 -8.91
N VAL A 200 -11.14 18.42 -10.04
CA VAL A 200 -10.11 18.89 -10.97
C VAL A 200 -10.54 20.14 -11.74
N GLU A 201 -11.83 20.32 -12.02
CA GLU A 201 -12.35 21.46 -12.79
C GLU A 201 -12.75 22.65 -11.92
N SER A 202 -13.25 22.43 -10.70
CA SER A 202 -13.92 23.46 -9.89
C SER A 202 -13.15 23.87 -8.62
N SER A 203 -12.11 23.14 -8.21
CA SER A 203 -11.39 23.39 -6.95
C SER A 203 -10.08 24.17 -7.14
N GLY A 204 -9.60 24.83 -6.07
CA GLY A 204 -8.28 25.47 -6.06
C GLY A 204 -7.13 24.47 -6.27
N THR A 205 -5.98 24.96 -6.77
CA THR A 205 -4.82 24.13 -7.13
C THR A 205 -4.38 23.18 -6.02
N GLU A 206 -4.45 23.61 -4.75
CA GLU A 206 -4.08 22.78 -3.59
C GLU A 206 -4.88 21.46 -3.51
N LEU A 207 -6.20 21.51 -3.77
CA LEU A 207 -7.04 20.32 -3.71
C LEU A 207 -6.88 19.42 -4.94
N GLN A 208 -6.56 20.01 -6.09
CA GLN A 208 -6.34 19.28 -7.35
C GLN A 208 -5.11 18.36 -7.29
N VAL A 209 -4.11 18.75 -6.51
CA VAL A 209 -2.86 17.97 -6.32
C VAL A 209 -2.66 17.52 -4.88
N SER A 210 -3.74 17.43 -4.10
CA SER A 210 -3.69 16.90 -2.75
C SER A 210 -3.31 15.42 -2.75
N ASP A 211 -2.82 14.92 -1.61
CA ASP A 211 -2.42 13.53 -1.43
C ASP A 211 -3.58 12.56 -1.72
N GLU A 212 -4.79 12.95 -1.37
CA GLU A 212 -6.00 12.16 -1.55
C GLU A 212 -6.41 12.11 -3.02
N THR A 213 -6.33 13.22 -3.74
CA THR A 213 -6.62 13.28 -5.17
C THR A 213 -5.59 12.47 -5.97
N ILE A 214 -4.30 12.61 -5.67
CA ILE A 214 -3.23 11.83 -6.29
C ILE A 214 -3.42 10.33 -6.03
N SER A 215 -3.72 9.95 -4.79
CA SER A 215 -3.99 8.56 -4.42
C SER A 215 -5.22 8.00 -5.14
N ALA A 216 -6.28 8.81 -5.30
CA ALA A 216 -7.47 8.39 -6.01
C ALA A 216 -7.18 8.12 -7.50
N VAL A 217 -6.41 9.00 -8.16
CA VAL A 217 -6.01 8.80 -9.56
C VAL A 217 -5.09 7.58 -9.71
N ALA A 218 -4.14 7.38 -8.80
CA ALA A 218 -3.31 6.17 -8.78
C ALA A 218 -4.16 4.90 -8.65
N MET A 219 -5.13 4.90 -7.73
CA MET A 219 -6.03 3.76 -7.52
C MET A 219 -6.92 3.50 -8.75
N LEU A 220 -7.40 4.55 -9.43
CA LEU A 220 -8.14 4.40 -10.70
C LEU A 220 -7.26 3.82 -11.80
N ALA A 221 -6.01 4.24 -11.93
CA ALA A 221 -5.06 3.64 -12.87
C ALA A 221 -4.88 2.13 -12.59
N THR A 222 -4.74 1.76 -11.32
CA THR A 222 -4.65 0.36 -10.89
C THR A 222 -5.93 -0.43 -11.20
N MET A 223 -7.11 0.15 -10.99
CA MET A 223 -8.37 -0.51 -11.35
C MET A 223 -8.49 -0.77 -12.85
N GLU A 224 -8.09 0.19 -13.68
CA GLU A 224 -8.13 0.03 -15.14
C GLU A 224 -7.07 -0.97 -15.62
N HIS A 225 -5.93 -1.06 -14.94
CA HIS A 225 -4.95 -2.13 -15.13
C HIS A 225 -5.55 -3.52 -14.82
N GLU A 226 -6.21 -3.71 -13.67
CA GLU A 226 -6.87 -4.98 -13.32
C GLU A 226 -7.98 -5.39 -14.29
N LYS A 227 -8.65 -4.42 -14.92
CA LYS A 227 -9.66 -4.66 -15.96
C LYS A 227 -9.07 -4.92 -17.34
N GLY A 228 -7.77 -4.73 -17.54
CA GLY A 228 -7.13 -4.75 -18.86
C GLY A 228 -7.52 -3.55 -19.76
N ASN A 229 -8.05 -2.47 -19.19
CA ASN A 229 -8.46 -1.28 -19.94
C ASN A 229 -7.28 -0.31 -20.13
N LEU A 230 -6.36 -0.69 -21.02
CA LEU A 230 -5.11 0.02 -21.25
C LEU A 230 -5.32 1.49 -21.63
N ARG A 231 -6.38 1.81 -22.41
CA ARG A 231 -6.68 3.19 -22.82
C ARG A 231 -6.95 4.11 -21.62
N MET A 232 -7.80 3.67 -20.69
CA MET A 232 -8.14 4.48 -19.52
C MET A 232 -7.00 4.48 -18.51
N MET A 233 -6.31 3.35 -18.34
CA MET A 233 -5.09 3.28 -17.54
C MET A 233 -4.07 4.34 -17.99
N ARG A 234 -3.75 4.43 -19.30
CA ARG A 234 -2.84 5.45 -19.84
C ARG A 234 -3.32 6.87 -19.52
N MET A 235 -4.61 7.15 -19.72
CA MET A 235 -5.19 8.47 -19.41
C MET A 235 -5.02 8.84 -17.93
N HIS A 236 -5.25 7.90 -17.01
CA HIS A 236 -5.05 8.13 -15.58
C HIS A 236 -3.57 8.31 -15.22
N LEU A 237 -2.67 7.53 -15.80
CA LEU A 237 -1.22 7.67 -15.59
C LEU A 237 -0.68 9.01 -16.13
N ASP A 238 -1.16 9.49 -17.28
CA ASP A 238 -0.82 10.81 -17.82
C ASP A 238 -1.26 11.93 -16.88
N GLY A 239 -2.49 11.82 -16.33
CA GLY A 239 -3.00 12.74 -15.33
C GLY A 239 -2.18 12.70 -14.04
N LEU A 240 -1.86 11.49 -13.56
CA LEU A 240 -1.05 11.26 -12.37
C LEU A 240 0.34 11.89 -12.51
N LYS A 241 0.99 11.70 -13.66
CA LYS A 241 2.32 12.29 -13.91
C LYS A 241 2.29 13.81 -13.84
N LYS A 242 1.26 14.45 -14.42
CA LYS A 242 1.09 15.91 -14.33
C LYS A 242 0.91 16.38 -12.89
N MET A 243 0.12 15.66 -12.08
CA MET A 243 -0.06 15.98 -10.66
C MET A 243 1.25 15.86 -9.87
N VAL A 244 2.05 14.83 -10.16
CA VAL A 244 3.38 14.66 -9.56
C VAL A 244 4.30 15.83 -9.93
N ASP A 245 4.31 16.25 -11.18
CA ASP A 245 5.13 17.38 -11.63
C ASP A 245 4.71 18.70 -10.97
N LEU A 246 3.41 18.93 -10.81
CA LEU A 246 2.88 20.10 -10.10
C LEU A 246 3.23 20.13 -8.61
N ARG A 247 3.45 18.96 -7.99
CA ARG A 247 3.95 18.83 -6.61
C ARG A 247 5.48 18.91 -6.51
N GLY A 248 6.19 19.21 -7.60
CA GLY A 248 7.65 19.32 -7.61
C GLY A 248 8.38 17.98 -7.73
N GLY A 249 7.70 16.92 -8.19
CA GLY A 249 8.27 15.60 -8.40
C GLY A 249 8.01 14.61 -7.26
N LEU A 250 8.37 13.34 -7.50
CA LEU A 250 8.04 12.25 -6.57
C LEU A 250 8.76 12.40 -5.21
N SER A 251 9.98 12.93 -5.19
CA SER A 251 10.73 13.19 -3.96
C SER A 251 10.05 14.18 -3.04
N SER A 252 9.45 15.26 -3.56
CA SER A 252 8.74 16.24 -2.72
C SER A 252 7.47 15.64 -2.09
N ILE A 253 6.75 14.80 -2.83
CA ILE A 253 5.64 14.02 -2.27
C ILE A 253 6.15 13.06 -1.21
N ARG A 254 7.28 12.39 -1.44
CA ARG A 254 7.86 11.41 -0.51
C ARG A 254 8.27 12.03 0.83
N GLU A 255 8.73 13.27 0.84
CA GLU A 255 9.09 14.01 2.06
C GLU A 255 7.87 14.29 2.95
N THR A 256 6.72 14.56 2.34
CA THR A 256 5.48 14.89 3.06
C THR A 256 4.63 13.65 3.37
N ASN A 257 4.56 12.72 2.42
CA ASN A 257 3.79 11.50 2.52
C ASN A 257 4.44 10.34 1.74
N PRO A 258 5.32 9.56 2.40
CA PRO A 258 6.02 8.46 1.75
C PRO A 258 5.09 7.37 1.21
N MET A 259 3.92 7.16 1.84
CA MET A 259 2.97 6.12 1.43
C MET A 259 2.31 6.46 0.08
N VAL A 260 1.98 7.74 -0.13
CA VAL A 260 1.44 8.23 -1.40
C VAL A 260 2.50 8.12 -2.49
N ALA A 261 3.75 8.52 -2.21
CA ALA A 261 4.85 8.35 -3.17
C ALA A 261 5.08 6.88 -3.56
N ASN A 262 5.03 5.96 -2.59
CA ASN A 262 5.13 4.52 -2.87
C ASN A 262 3.99 4.05 -3.79
N SER A 263 2.79 4.61 -3.64
CA SER A 263 1.60 4.22 -4.43
C SER A 263 1.72 4.67 -5.88
N ILE A 264 2.26 5.87 -6.07
CA ILE A 264 2.58 6.42 -7.39
C ILE A 264 3.65 5.57 -8.09
N PHE A 265 4.76 5.29 -7.40
CA PHE A 265 5.81 4.40 -7.92
C PHE A 265 5.22 3.10 -8.45
N TRP A 266 4.39 2.44 -7.64
CA TRP A 266 3.83 1.15 -8.00
C TRP A 266 2.88 1.21 -9.19
N ALA A 267 2.02 2.23 -9.26
CA ALA A 267 1.12 2.44 -10.40
C ALA A 267 1.87 2.55 -11.74
N PHE A 268 3.02 3.23 -11.77
CA PHE A 268 3.86 3.30 -12.96
C PHE A 268 4.67 2.02 -13.20
N ALA A 269 5.20 1.38 -12.15
CA ALA A 269 6.03 0.18 -12.26
C ALA A 269 5.25 -0.98 -12.90
N VAL A 270 4.03 -1.25 -12.45
CA VAL A 270 3.21 -2.36 -12.98
C VAL A 270 2.76 -2.11 -14.42
N ALA A 271 2.61 -0.85 -14.83
CA ALA A 271 2.20 -0.46 -16.18
C ALA A 271 3.38 -0.24 -17.16
N SER A 272 4.63 -0.47 -16.72
CA SER A 272 5.82 -0.17 -17.52
C SER A 272 5.97 -1.03 -18.79
N TYR A 273 5.21 -2.14 -18.90
CA TYR A 273 5.09 -2.89 -20.15
C TYR A 273 4.35 -2.14 -21.26
N GLU A 274 3.51 -1.17 -20.89
CA GLU A 274 2.60 -0.46 -21.79
C GLU A 274 3.00 1.00 -21.98
N VAL A 275 3.47 1.65 -20.91
CA VAL A 275 3.90 3.06 -20.92
C VAL A 275 5.33 3.12 -20.42
N PRO A 276 6.26 3.83 -21.10
CA PRO A 276 7.61 4.02 -20.59
C PRO A 276 7.58 4.56 -19.16
N TYR A 277 8.35 3.94 -18.27
CA TYR A 277 8.44 4.40 -16.89
C TYR A 277 8.94 5.86 -16.87
N PRO A 278 8.20 6.80 -16.26
CA PRO A 278 8.63 8.18 -16.22
C PRO A 278 9.89 8.34 -15.37
N ASN A 279 10.74 9.30 -15.71
CA ASN A 279 11.95 9.61 -14.94
C ASN A 279 11.58 10.28 -13.60
N LEU A 280 11.08 9.49 -12.66
CA LEU A 280 10.52 9.93 -11.37
C LEU A 280 11.60 10.19 -10.33
N ASP A 281 12.67 9.39 -10.34
CA ASP A 281 13.82 9.51 -9.44
C ASP A 281 15.12 9.44 -10.26
N PRO A 282 15.54 10.55 -10.93
CA PRO A 282 16.74 10.57 -11.79
C PRO A 282 18.06 10.48 -11.03
N VAL A 283 18.04 10.75 -9.73
CA VAL A 283 19.23 10.84 -8.88
C VAL A 283 19.17 9.73 -7.85
N LEU A 284 20.30 9.05 -7.67
CA LEU A 284 20.42 8.00 -6.66
C LEU A 284 20.05 8.59 -5.28
N PRO A 285 19.02 8.06 -4.59
CA PRO A 285 18.61 8.58 -3.30
C PRO A 285 19.73 8.37 -2.28
N THR A 286 20.07 9.43 -1.56
CA THR A 286 21.02 9.34 -0.44
C THR A 286 20.56 8.27 0.55
N PRO A 287 21.48 7.52 1.18
CA PRO A 287 21.14 6.70 2.34
C PRO A 287 20.39 7.55 3.35
N PHE A 288 19.34 7.01 3.98
CA PHE A 288 18.53 7.77 4.92
C PHE A 288 19.41 8.35 6.02
N SER A 289 19.57 9.68 6.02
CA SER A 289 20.57 10.37 6.86
C SER A 289 20.05 10.81 8.23
N ALA A 290 18.80 10.54 8.61
CA ALA A 290 18.25 11.10 9.85
C ALA A 290 17.11 10.25 10.42
N ASP A 291 17.08 10.20 11.75
CA ASP A 291 16.08 9.56 12.58
C ASP A 291 14.65 9.83 12.09
N HIS A 292 13.97 8.78 11.64
CA HIS A 292 12.55 8.81 11.27
C HIS A 292 11.61 8.98 12.50
N GLY A 293 11.96 9.87 13.45
CA GLY A 293 11.17 10.11 14.66
C GLY A 293 11.19 8.96 15.67
N LEU A 294 12.14 8.04 15.57
CA LEU A 294 12.22 6.83 16.41
C LEU A 294 12.80 7.08 17.81
N LEU A 295 13.44 8.23 18.02
CA LEU A 295 14.00 8.65 19.31
C LEU A 295 12.96 9.21 20.30
N SER A 296 11.70 9.35 19.88
CA SER A 296 10.62 9.92 20.73
C SER A 296 9.88 8.89 21.61
N LEU A 297 10.36 7.64 21.69
CA LEU A 297 9.83 6.63 22.60
C LEU A 297 10.63 6.65 23.93
N PRO A 298 9.97 6.48 25.09
CA PRO A 298 10.64 6.58 26.39
C PRO A 298 11.77 5.55 26.49
N ALA A 299 12.90 5.98 27.03
CA ALA A 299 14.15 5.24 27.16
C ALA A 299 13.96 3.87 27.85
N GLY A 300 13.74 2.85 27.03
CA GLY A 300 13.97 1.44 27.35
C GLY A 300 15.00 0.87 26.35
N PRO A 301 15.58 -0.33 26.60
CA PRO A 301 16.55 -0.94 25.70
C PRO A 301 15.82 -1.52 24.49
N PHE A 302 15.28 -0.67 23.63
CA PHE A 302 14.83 -1.05 22.31
C PHE A 302 15.98 -0.80 21.34
N VAL A 303 16.62 -1.88 20.89
CA VAL A 303 17.46 -1.84 19.70
C VAL A 303 16.53 -1.44 18.56
N SER A 304 16.64 -0.19 18.13
CA SER A 304 15.96 0.26 16.92
C SER A 304 16.62 -0.49 15.77
N HIS A 305 15.84 -1.23 14.96
CA HIS A 305 16.32 -1.82 13.69
C HIS A 305 16.96 -0.80 12.74
N PHE A 306 16.93 0.49 13.09
CA PHE A 306 17.54 1.57 12.36
C PHE A 306 18.93 1.96 12.84
N GLN A 307 19.40 1.50 14.01
CA GLN A 307 20.83 1.51 14.33
C GLN A 307 21.62 0.61 13.37
N ASP A 308 20.96 -0.35 12.72
CA ASP A 308 21.55 -1.18 11.66
C ASP A 308 21.61 -0.46 10.29
N PHE A 309 20.90 0.66 10.09
CA PHE A 309 21.06 1.51 8.90
C PHE A 309 22.26 2.48 9.02
N ASP A 310 22.97 2.48 10.16
CA ASP A 310 24.20 3.25 10.37
C ASP A 310 25.27 2.77 9.37
N PRO A 311 25.98 3.66 8.64
CA PRO A 311 26.92 3.28 7.60
C PRO A 311 28.27 2.83 8.19
N SER A 312 28.27 1.99 9.23
CA SER A 312 29.33 0.98 9.38
C SER A 312 29.18 -0.09 8.28
N TYR A 313 29.05 0.41 7.06
CA TYR A 313 29.06 -0.23 5.77
C TYR A 313 30.42 -0.91 5.64
N GLU A 314 30.47 -2.11 5.08
CA GLU A 314 31.70 -2.64 4.54
C GLU A 314 31.89 -2.02 3.13
N PRO A 315 32.71 -0.96 2.96
CA PRO A 315 32.96 -0.34 1.65
C PRO A 315 33.56 -1.31 0.62
N THR A 316 33.98 -2.50 1.05
CA THR A 316 34.54 -3.57 0.23
C THR A 316 33.54 -4.13 -0.77
N GLN A 317 32.26 -4.32 -0.43
CA GLN A 317 31.33 -5.06 -1.30
C GLN A 317 30.86 -4.27 -2.53
N SER A 318 30.60 -2.97 -2.37
CA SER A 318 30.34 -2.10 -3.53
C SER A 318 31.59 -1.93 -4.39
N GLN A 319 32.79 -2.03 -3.82
CA GLN A 319 34.03 -2.02 -4.58
C GLN A 319 34.21 -3.32 -5.36
N GLU A 320 33.94 -4.49 -4.76
CA GLU A 320 33.97 -5.79 -5.44
C GLU A 320 33.08 -5.81 -6.69
N LEU A 321 31.86 -5.27 -6.60
CA LEU A 321 30.96 -5.18 -7.76
C LEU A 321 31.50 -4.25 -8.86
N GLN A 322 32.13 -3.14 -8.47
CA GLN A 322 32.76 -2.22 -9.43
C GLN A 322 34.00 -2.85 -10.09
N ASP A 323 34.79 -3.62 -9.36
CA ASP A 323 35.94 -4.37 -9.87
C ASP A 323 35.50 -5.46 -10.87
N LEU A 324 34.26 -5.95 -10.73
CA LEU A 324 33.59 -6.85 -11.69
C LEU A 324 32.90 -6.12 -12.86
N GLY A 325 33.09 -4.81 -13.00
CA GLY A 325 32.59 -4.03 -14.14
C GLY A 325 31.16 -3.49 -13.99
N VAL A 326 30.59 -3.46 -12.79
CA VAL A 326 29.30 -2.81 -12.53
C VAL A 326 29.51 -1.31 -12.29
N GLN A 327 28.76 -0.45 -12.99
CA GLN A 327 28.78 0.99 -12.77
C GLN A 327 28.44 1.35 -11.32
N LYS A 328 29.14 2.36 -10.78
CA LYS A 328 29.08 2.79 -9.38
C LYS A 328 27.67 2.93 -8.81
N ASP A 329 26.78 3.61 -9.54
CA ASP A 329 25.43 3.88 -9.05
C ASP A 329 24.60 2.59 -8.96
N ILE A 330 24.74 1.69 -9.93
CA ILE A 330 24.05 0.39 -9.93
C ILE A 330 24.64 -0.50 -8.83
N ALA A 331 25.96 -0.53 -8.66
CA ALA A 331 26.61 -1.25 -7.55
C ALA A 331 26.10 -0.75 -6.19
N SER A 332 26.01 0.58 -6.01
CA SER A 332 25.48 1.18 -4.78
C SER A 332 24.02 0.81 -4.51
N VAL A 333 23.19 0.68 -5.55
CA VAL A 333 21.80 0.22 -5.41
C VAL A 333 21.75 -1.25 -5.02
N VAL A 334 22.52 -2.11 -5.69
CA VAL A 334 22.57 -3.55 -5.40
C VAL A 334 22.95 -3.77 -3.93
N THR A 335 24.02 -3.13 -3.46
CA THR A 335 24.42 -3.23 -2.05
C THR A 335 23.40 -2.64 -1.10
N SER A 336 22.71 -1.54 -1.48
CA SER A 336 21.62 -1.00 -0.66
C SER A 336 20.44 -1.96 -0.54
N ILE A 337 20.04 -2.61 -1.63
CA ILE A 337 18.94 -3.60 -1.64
C ILE A 337 19.35 -4.84 -0.85
N GLN A 338 20.59 -5.30 -0.98
CA GLN A 338 21.13 -6.40 -0.17
C GLN A 338 21.06 -6.10 1.32
N HIS A 339 21.47 -4.90 1.72
CA HIS A 339 21.40 -4.51 3.11
C HIS A 339 19.94 -4.48 3.58
N VAL A 340 19.05 -3.85 2.81
CA VAL A 340 17.61 -3.84 3.12
C VAL A 340 17.05 -5.26 3.23
N SER A 341 17.45 -6.19 2.36
CA SER A 341 16.93 -7.57 2.39
C SER A 341 17.34 -8.34 3.64
N GLN A 342 18.46 -7.99 4.28
CA GLN A 342 18.88 -8.55 5.57
C GLN A 342 18.05 -8.00 6.75
N LEU A 343 17.51 -6.78 6.60
CA LEU A 343 16.72 -6.11 7.63
C LEU A 343 15.23 -6.46 7.57
N VAL A 344 14.76 -7.02 6.46
CA VAL A 344 13.40 -7.53 6.35
C VAL A 344 13.25 -8.72 7.31
N PRO A 345 12.43 -8.59 8.37
CA PRO A 345 12.28 -9.65 9.35
C PRO A 345 11.58 -10.85 8.71
N THR A 346 12.02 -12.05 9.07
CA THR A 346 11.38 -13.29 8.58
C THR A 346 9.92 -13.41 9.06
N ASN A 347 9.57 -12.76 10.19
CA ASN A 347 8.27 -12.85 10.85
C ASN A 347 7.43 -11.57 10.72
N SER A 348 7.81 -10.47 11.39
CA SER A 348 7.03 -9.21 11.43
C SER A 348 7.90 -7.99 11.70
N TYR A 349 7.49 -6.83 11.18
CA TYR A 349 8.08 -5.54 11.54
C TYR A 349 7.67 -5.13 12.97
N PRO A 350 8.48 -4.32 13.67
CA PRO A 350 8.12 -3.80 14.99
C PRO A 350 6.98 -2.80 14.95
N THR A 351 6.95 -1.93 13.93
CA THR A 351 5.95 -0.87 13.79
C THR A 351 5.62 -0.63 12.32
N ALA A 352 4.46 -0.01 12.06
CA ALA A 352 4.09 0.43 10.72
C ALA A 352 5.09 1.47 10.15
N SER A 353 5.63 2.35 10.98
CA SER A 353 6.66 3.32 10.58
C SER A 353 7.95 2.64 10.14
N THR A 354 8.41 1.60 10.86
CA THR A 354 9.56 0.78 10.44
C THR A 354 9.32 0.13 9.08
N SER A 355 8.15 -0.47 8.92
CA SER A 355 7.77 -1.09 7.67
C SER A 355 7.67 -0.07 6.52
N GLN A 356 7.18 1.15 6.78
CA GLN A 356 7.10 2.23 5.80
C GLN A 356 8.47 2.67 5.32
N VAL A 357 9.45 2.86 6.22
CA VAL A 357 10.79 3.31 5.82
C VAL A 357 11.46 2.29 4.91
N ILE A 358 11.36 1.00 5.26
CA ILE A 358 11.94 -0.08 4.47
C ILE A 358 11.26 -0.17 3.10
N LEU A 359 9.93 -0.08 3.05
CA LEU A 359 9.17 -0.01 1.80
C LEU A 359 9.63 1.19 0.95
N THR A 360 9.72 2.37 1.56
CA THR A 360 10.13 3.59 0.87
C THR A 360 11.57 3.52 0.37
N ARG A 361 12.48 2.84 1.08
CA ARG A 361 13.84 2.59 0.56
C ARG A 361 13.79 1.72 -0.69
N MET A 362 13.05 0.63 -0.63
CA MET A 362 12.93 -0.30 -1.75
C MET A 362 12.31 0.40 -2.95
N CYS A 363 11.20 1.13 -2.77
CA CYS A 363 10.54 1.87 -3.83
C CYS A 363 11.45 2.95 -4.44
N SER A 364 12.20 3.71 -3.65
CA SER A 364 13.09 4.76 -4.19
C SER A 364 14.27 4.18 -4.98
N LEU A 365 14.86 3.08 -4.51
CA LEU A 365 15.94 2.38 -5.22
C LEU A 365 15.45 1.76 -6.54
N LEU A 366 14.29 1.10 -6.54
CA LEU A 366 13.71 0.53 -7.77
C LEU A 366 13.27 1.62 -8.74
N SER A 367 12.70 2.72 -8.23
CA SER A 367 12.30 3.87 -9.05
C SER A 367 13.50 4.48 -9.76
N PHE A 368 14.64 4.59 -9.08
CA PHE A 368 15.90 5.01 -9.68
C PHE A 368 16.34 4.05 -10.79
N LEU A 369 16.36 2.73 -10.54
CA LEU A 369 16.73 1.73 -11.56
C LEU A 369 15.81 1.74 -12.79
N LEU A 370 14.51 2.01 -12.61
CA LEU A 370 13.55 2.15 -13.70
C LEU A 370 13.64 3.51 -14.42
N SER A 371 14.17 4.54 -13.75
CA SER A 371 14.38 5.88 -14.31
C SER A 371 15.63 5.96 -15.19
N ILE A 372 16.60 5.07 -14.98
CA ILE A 372 17.78 4.91 -15.85
C ILE A 372 17.31 4.47 -17.24
N GLN A 373 17.72 5.23 -18.26
CA GLN A 373 17.44 4.86 -19.65
C GLN A 373 18.14 3.54 -20.00
N PRO A 374 17.48 2.61 -20.72
CA PRO A 374 18.12 1.39 -21.17
C PRO A 374 19.40 1.69 -21.94
N ILE A 375 20.47 0.98 -21.61
CA ILE A 375 21.73 1.10 -22.33
C ILE A 375 21.51 0.59 -23.76
N ASN A 376 21.68 1.48 -24.75
CA ASN A 376 21.47 1.13 -26.15
C ASN A 376 22.43 0.01 -26.58
N ALA A 377 21.86 -1.09 -27.09
CA ALA A 377 22.60 -2.24 -27.64
C ALA A 377 23.48 -1.90 -28.86
N SER A 378 23.45 -0.65 -29.37
CA SER A 378 24.38 -0.16 -30.39
C SER A 378 25.80 0.08 -29.87
N LEU A 379 26.03 0.00 -28.55
CA LEU A 379 27.35 0.01 -27.91
C LEU A 379 27.99 -1.39 -27.85
N VAL A 380 27.92 -2.13 -28.96
CA VAL A 380 28.61 -3.44 -29.11
C VAL A 380 30.10 -3.24 -28.81
N GLY A 381 30.55 -3.66 -27.62
CA GLY A 381 31.94 -3.55 -27.19
C GLY A 381 32.17 -2.90 -25.82
N ASP A 382 31.17 -2.30 -25.18
CA ASP A 382 31.28 -1.82 -23.80
C ASP A 382 30.75 -2.87 -22.80
N ASN A 383 31.65 -3.73 -22.32
CA ASN A 383 31.32 -4.76 -21.34
C ASN A 383 30.78 -4.18 -20.02
N VAL A 384 31.31 -3.03 -19.58
CA VAL A 384 30.89 -2.40 -18.33
C VAL A 384 29.43 -1.98 -18.46
N ALA A 385 29.06 -1.42 -19.60
CA ALA A 385 27.69 -1.05 -19.90
C ALA A 385 26.75 -2.28 -19.97
N LEU A 386 27.17 -3.37 -20.62
CA LEU A 386 26.36 -4.60 -20.71
C LEU A 386 26.18 -5.31 -19.35
N ILE A 387 27.25 -5.42 -18.56
CA ILE A 387 27.22 -5.98 -17.19
C ILE A 387 26.30 -5.13 -16.32
N SER A 388 26.41 -3.81 -16.42
CA SER A 388 25.58 -2.87 -15.66
C SER A 388 24.11 -2.96 -16.04
N GLU A 389 23.77 -3.06 -17.33
CA GLU A 389 22.39 -3.23 -17.78
C GLU A 389 21.82 -4.59 -17.33
N SER A 390 22.60 -5.67 -17.46
CA SER A 390 22.23 -6.99 -16.95
C SER A 390 22.00 -6.96 -15.44
N MET A 391 22.83 -6.22 -14.69
CA MET A 391 22.73 -6.11 -13.24
C MET A 391 21.49 -5.32 -12.84
N ARG A 392 21.20 -4.22 -13.54
CA ARG A 392 19.99 -3.40 -13.36
C ARG A 392 18.73 -4.25 -13.56
N LEU A 393 18.64 -4.97 -14.68
CA LEU A 393 17.50 -5.83 -15.02
C LEU A 393 17.35 -7.00 -14.04
N CYS A 394 18.45 -7.68 -13.69
CA CYS A 394 18.45 -8.74 -12.68
C CYS A 394 18.00 -8.22 -11.31
N THR A 395 18.45 -7.04 -10.89
CA THR A 395 18.04 -6.46 -9.60
C THR A 395 16.54 -6.17 -9.57
N LEU A 396 16.00 -5.61 -10.65
CA LEU A 396 14.56 -5.41 -10.80
C LEU A 396 13.80 -6.75 -10.75
N LEU A 397 14.23 -7.74 -11.52
CA LEU A 397 13.61 -9.08 -11.52
C LEU A 397 13.69 -9.75 -10.14
N HIS A 398 14.85 -9.72 -9.50
CA HIS A 398 15.06 -10.30 -8.18
C HIS A 398 14.05 -9.77 -7.17
N VAL A 399 13.82 -8.46 -7.17
CA VAL A 399 12.87 -7.84 -6.25
C VAL A 399 11.43 -8.03 -6.70
N LEU A 400 11.12 -8.04 -8.00
CA LEU A 400 9.74 -8.07 -8.51
C LEU A 400 9.15 -9.49 -8.66
N THR A 401 9.97 -10.50 -8.98
CA THR A 401 9.52 -11.87 -9.27
C THR A 401 8.75 -12.54 -8.13
N PRO A 402 9.12 -12.41 -6.84
CA PRO A 402 8.37 -13.00 -5.73
C PRO A 402 6.89 -12.57 -5.68
N TRP A 403 6.55 -11.48 -6.36
CA TRP A 403 5.23 -10.85 -6.36
C TRP A 403 4.41 -11.14 -7.62
N ARG A 404 4.94 -11.96 -8.53
CA ARG A 404 4.23 -12.33 -9.76
C ARG A 404 2.85 -12.92 -9.41
N GLY A 405 1.80 -12.42 -10.06
CA GLY A 405 0.42 -12.87 -9.82
C GLY A 405 -0.27 -12.28 -8.58
N LEU A 406 0.41 -11.39 -7.84
CA LEU A 406 -0.22 -10.63 -6.75
C LEU A 406 -0.75 -9.30 -7.27
N ALA A 407 -1.92 -8.88 -6.77
CA ALA A 407 -2.51 -7.62 -7.20
C ALA A 407 -1.73 -6.40 -6.64
N PRO A 408 -1.59 -5.32 -7.43
CA PRO A 408 -1.80 -5.32 -8.89
C PRO A 408 -0.71 -6.11 -9.63
N ASP A 409 -1.15 -6.91 -10.61
CA ASP A 409 -0.33 -7.98 -11.19
C ASP A 409 0.75 -7.47 -12.16
N GLY A 410 2.00 -7.46 -11.69
CA GLY A 410 3.17 -7.07 -12.49
C GLY A 410 3.68 -8.14 -13.46
N THR A 411 3.00 -9.27 -13.66
CA THR A 411 3.50 -10.41 -14.47
C THR A 411 3.98 -9.99 -15.86
N ILE A 412 3.24 -9.13 -16.55
CA ILE A 412 3.60 -8.70 -17.92
C ILE A 412 4.89 -7.87 -17.92
N THR A 413 5.02 -6.92 -16.98
CA THR A 413 6.26 -6.15 -16.77
C THR A 413 7.44 -7.07 -16.45
N ILE A 414 7.27 -8.04 -15.57
CA ILE A 414 8.33 -9.00 -15.21
C ILE A 414 8.77 -9.78 -16.46
N ASN A 415 7.83 -10.22 -17.30
CA ASN A 415 8.16 -10.94 -18.53
C ASN A 415 8.92 -10.05 -19.52
N LEU A 416 8.52 -8.76 -19.66
CA LEU A 416 9.25 -7.80 -20.48
C LEU A 416 10.71 -7.64 -19.98
N LEU A 417 10.89 -7.43 -18.68
CA LEU A 417 12.22 -7.31 -18.06
C LEU A 417 13.07 -8.57 -18.25
N LEU A 418 12.46 -9.76 -18.18
CA LEU A 418 13.13 -11.03 -18.42
C LEU A 418 13.63 -11.14 -19.87
N HIS A 419 12.82 -10.77 -20.86
CA HIS A 419 13.27 -10.79 -22.26
C HIS A 419 14.36 -9.76 -22.56
N GLN A 420 14.30 -8.59 -21.91
CA GLN A 420 15.38 -7.60 -21.97
C GLN A 420 16.67 -8.16 -21.35
N LEU A 421 16.57 -8.85 -20.21
CA LEU A 421 17.71 -9.49 -19.55
C LEU A 421 18.32 -10.56 -20.45
N ILE A 422 17.51 -11.45 -21.03
CA ILE A 422 18.00 -12.50 -21.94
C ILE A 422 18.74 -11.88 -23.13
N SER A 423 18.22 -10.79 -23.68
CA SER A 423 18.87 -10.08 -24.79
C SER A 423 20.22 -9.50 -24.38
N SER A 424 20.30 -8.89 -23.18
CA SER A 424 21.54 -8.35 -22.62
C SER A 424 22.57 -9.44 -22.32
N LEU A 425 22.15 -10.55 -21.68
CA LEU A 425 23.02 -11.68 -21.34
C LEU A 425 23.54 -12.40 -22.60
N LYS A 426 22.74 -12.52 -23.66
CA LYS A 426 23.22 -13.08 -24.95
C LYS A 426 24.33 -12.24 -25.56
N LEU A 427 24.24 -10.91 -25.48
CA LEU A 427 25.32 -10.03 -25.93
C LEU A 427 26.55 -10.19 -25.05
N LEU A 428 26.38 -10.27 -23.73
CA LEU A 428 27.47 -10.45 -22.77
C LEU A 428 28.21 -11.78 -22.98
N LEU A 429 27.49 -12.89 -23.18
CA LEU A 429 28.07 -14.20 -23.53
C LEU A 429 28.88 -14.18 -24.83
N GLY A 430 28.51 -13.31 -25.78
CA GLY A 430 29.24 -13.14 -27.05
C GLY A 430 30.54 -12.35 -26.94
N THR A 431 30.87 -11.79 -25.77
CA THR A 431 32.08 -10.98 -25.59
C THR A 431 33.31 -11.83 -25.25
N PRO A 432 34.48 -11.62 -25.88
CA PRO A 432 35.67 -12.49 -25.68
C PRO A 432 36.32 -12.38 -24.28
N THR A 433 35.89 -11.40 -23.49
CA THR A 433 36.46 -11.02 -22.18
C THR A 433 35.55 -11.44 -21.04
N ASN A 434 34.44 -12.12 -21.34
CA ASN A 434 33.54 -12.64 -20.34
C ASN A 434 34.21 -13.79 -19.59
N SER A 435 34.23 -13.71 -18.26
CA SER A 435 34.69 -14.79 -17.38
C SER A 435 33.57 -15.12 -16.41
N THR A 436 33.32 -16.42 -16.23
CA THR A 436 32.33 -16.89 -15.26
C THR A 436 32.75 -16.45 -13.86
N ASN A 437 31.86 -15.73 -13.19
CA ASN A 437 32.09 -15.20 -11.85
C ASN A 437 30.78 -15.21 -11.05
N MET A 438 30.88 -14.84 -9.77
CA MET A 438 29.75 -14.83 -8.84
C MET A 438 28.56 -13.97 -9.31
N VAL A 439 28.83 -12.83 -9.97
CA VAL A 439 27.79 -11.93 -10.48
C VAL A 439 27.06 -12.57 -11.66
N MET A 440 27.81 -13.17 -12.60
CA MET A 440 27.23 -13.93 -13.71
C MET A 440 26.37 -15.09 -13.20
N LEU A 441 26.86 -15.86 -12.23
CA LEU A 441 26.09 -16.92 -11.60
C LEU A 441 24.77 -16.37 -11.02
N TRP A 442 24.83 -15.30 -10.22
CA TRP A 442 23.65 -14.70 -9.61
C TRP A 442 22.65 -14.16 -10.66
N MET A 443 23.12 -13.54 -11.74
CA MET A 443 22.28 -13.05 -12.84
C MET A 443 21.53 -14.20 -13.52
N PHE A 444 22.23 -15.29 -13.85
CA PHE A 444 21.62 -16.45 -14.49
C PHE A 444 20.64 -17.15 -13.55
N CYS A 445 20.94 -17.26 -12.25
CA CYS A 445 20.01 -17.82 -11.27
C CYS A 445 18.74 -16.98 -11.12
N THR A 446 18.90 -15.66 -11.04
CA THR A 446 17.78 -14.73 -10.94
C THR A 446 16.90 -14.79 -12.19
N GLY A 447 17.51 -14.79 -13.39
CA GLY A 447 16.80 -14.95 -14.65
C GLY A 447 16.08 -16.30 -14.76
N ALA A 448 16.72 -17.39 -14.32
CA ALA A 448 16.14 -18.71 -14.21
C ALA A 448 14.88 -18.73 -13.33
N VAL A 449 14.97 -18.17 -12.12
CA VAL A 449 13.84 -18.10 -11.18
C VAL A 449 12.72 -17.23 -11.75
N ALA A 450 13.06 -16.11 -12.40
CA ALA A 450 12.08 -15.28 -13.11
C ALA A 450 11.45 -16.00 -14.31
N ALA A 451 12.12 -16.97 -14.91
CA ALA A 451 11.62 -17.79 -16.01
C ALA A 451 10.83 -19.02 -15.55
N ASP A 452 10.45 -19.15 -14.27
CA ASP A 452 9.68 -20.30 -13.78
C ASP A 452 8.44 -20.56 -14.66
N LYS A 453 8.30 -21.83 -15.10
CA LYS A 453 7.27 -22.32 -16.03
C LYS A 453 7.26 -21.66 -17.42
N MET A 454 8.32 -20.96 -17.81
CA MET A 454 8.49 -20.40 -19.15
C MET A 454 9.50 -21.24 -19.96
N PRO A 455 9.38 -21.30 -21.30
CA PRO A 455 10.34 -22.04 -22.15
C PRO A 455 11.79 -21.58 -21.98
N GLU A 456 12.00 -20.30 -21.69
CA GLU A 456 13.30 -19.68 -21.45
C GLU A 456 14.04 -20.29 -20.23
N ARG A 457 13.31 -20.95 -19.32
CA ARG A 457 13.88 -21.64 -18.15
C ARG A 457 15.01 -22.59 -18.56
N LEU A 458 14.81 -23.36 -19.62
CA LEU A 458 15.76 -24.36 -20.12
C LEU A 458 17.06 -23.72 -20.62
N TRP A 459 16.98 -22.52 -21.19
CA TRP A 459 18.15 -21.76 -21.64
C TRP A 459 19.02 -21.36 -20.45
N PHE A 460 18.43 -20.85 -19.36
CA PHE A 460 19.18 -20.54 -18.14
C PHE A 460 19.78 -21.78 -17.48
N VAL A 461 18.99 -22.87 -17.34
CA VAL A 461 19.49 -24.11 -16.71
C VAL A 461 20.67 -24.68 -17.49
N GLY A 462 20.65 -24.66 -18.83
CA GLY A 462 21.78 -25.10 -19.65
C GLY A 462 23.09 -24.38 -19.32
N HIS A 463 23.06 -23.04 -19.28
CA HIS A 463 24.26 -22.25 -18.94
C HIS A 463 24.68 -22.41 -17.48
N LEU A 464 23.72 -22.61 -16.56
CA LEU A 464 24.02 -22.83 -15.15
C LEU A 464 24.74 -24.17 -14.90
N VAL A 465 24.47 -25.20 -15.70
CA VAL A 465 25.24 -26.47 -15.65
C VAL A 465 26.71 -26.19 -15.97
N GLU A 466 27.00 -25.53 -17.09
CA GLU A 466 28.37 -25.19 -17.51
C GLU A 466 29.07 -24.28 -16.48
N MET A 467 28.39 -23.24 -16.00
CA MET A 467 28.94 -22.30 -15.02
C MET A 467 29.26 -22.97 -13.68
N THR A 468 28.36 -23.83 -13.18
CA THR A 468 28.59 -24.53 -11.91
C THR A 468 29.72 -25.54 -12.02
N GLU A 469 29.94 -26.14 -13.19
CA GLU A 469 31.09 -27.01 -13.44
C GLU A 469 32.41 -26.23 -13.51
N GLU A 470 32.44 -25.12 -14.25
CA GLU A 470 33.61 -24.24 -14.36
C GLU A 470 34.02 -23.67 -12.99
N MET A 471 33.05 -23.28 -12.18
CA MET A 471 33.27 -22.75 -10.83
C MET A 471 33.50 -23.84 -9.77
N GLY A 472 33.40 -25.13 -10.12
CA GLY A 472 33.59 -26.25 -9.20
C GLY A 472 32.50 -26.41 -8.14
N ILE A 473 31.29 -25.89 -8.38
CA ILE A 473 30.15 -25.95 -7.46
C ILE A 473 29.48 -27.33 -7.56
N ARG A 474 29.49 -28.07 -6.46
CA ARG A 474 28.99 -29.45 -6.35
C ARG A 474 27.79 -29.61 -5.43
N THR A 475 27.52 -28.64 -4.57
CA THR A 475 26.43 -28.70 -3.60
C THR A 475 25.55 -27.44 -3.63
N TRP A 476 24.32 -27.59 -3.15
CA TRP A 476 23.41 -26.46 -2.96
C TRP A 476 24.01 -25.42 -2.01
N GLU A 477 24.68 -25.85 -0.93
CA GLU A 477 25.26 -24.96 0.07
C GLU A 477 26.37 -24.07 -0.50
N GLU A 478 27.21 -24.63 -1.39
CA GLU A 478 28.24 -23.87 -2.11
C GLU A 478 27.63 -22.84 -3.05
N MET A 479 26.59 -23.23 -3.80
CA MET A 479 25.86 -22.33 -4.69
C MET A 479 25.21 -21.19 -3.89
N LYS A 480 24.51 -21.54 -2.80
CA LYS A 480 23.85 -20.60 -1.89
C LYS A 480 24.84 -19.58 -1.34
N ALA A 481 26.00 -20.03 -0.88
CA ALA A 481 27.04 -19.17 -0.31
C ALA A 481 27.52 -18.09 -1.30
N LEU A 482 27.60 -18.42 -2.60
CA LEU A 482 27.96 -17.47 -3.65
C LEU A 482 26.82 -16.51 -3.99
N VAL A 483 25.63 -17.02 -4.27
CA VAL A 483 24.49 -16.16 -4.67
C VAL A 483 24.04 -15.25 -3.51
N SER A 484 24.24 -15.67 -2.25
CA SER A 484 23.90 -14.84 -1.09
C SER A 484 24.78 -13.62 -0.89
N ARG A 485 25.95 -13.57 -1.52
CA ARG A 485 26.85 -12.41 -1.50
C ARG A 485 26.37 -11.25 -2.37
N VAL A 486 25.36 -11.44 -3.23
CA VAL A 486 24.82 -10.36 -4.08
C VAL A 486 23.53 -9.78 -3.49
N ILE A 487 22.39 -10.46 -3.61
CA ILE A 487 21.16 -10.09 -2.90
C ILE A 487 20.46 -11.38 -2.49
N TRP A 488 20.05 -11.48 -1.22
CA TRP A 488 19.39 -12.66 -0.68
C TRP A 488 18.42 -12.34 0.44
N HIS A 489 17.33 -13.10 0.48
CA HIS A 489 16.32 -13.06 1.52
C HIS A 489 15.83 -14.48 1.76
N GLU A 490 16.06 -15.00 2.96
CA GLU A 490 15.90 -16.42 3.26
C GLU A 490 14.47 -16.94 2.96
N ARG A 491 13.44 -16.17 3.30
CA ARG A 491 12.04 -16.57 3.07
C ARG A 491 11.60 -16.54 1.61
N LEU A 492 12.15 -15.62 0.82
CA LEU A 492 11.66 -15.34 -0.54
C LEU A 492 12.42 -16.18 -1.57
N HIS A 493 13.70 -16.41 -1.35
CA HIS A 493 14.58 -16.98 -2.36
C HIS A 493 14.94 -18.45 -2.12
N SER A 494 14.84 -18.98 -0.89
CA SER A 494 15.25 -20.36 -0.62
C SER A 494 14.52 -21.39 -1.47
N ARG A 495 13.18 -21.35 -1.50
CA ARG A 495 12.40 -22.37 -2.21
C ARG A 495 12.62 -22.35 -3.73
N PRO A 496 12.52 -21.20 -4.44
CA PRO A 496 12.74 -21.17 -5.89
C PRO A 496 14.16 -21.57 -6.28
N TYR A 497 15.18 -21.17 -5.50
CA TYR A 497 16.56 -21.51 -5.82
C TYR A 497 16.90 -22.98 -5.54
N VAL A 498 16.32 -23.59 -4.50
CA VAL A 498 16.46 -25.04 -4.26
C VAL A 498 15.82 -25.84 -5.41
N GLN A 499 14.66 -25.41 -5.91
CA GLN A 499 14.04 -26.03 -7.09
C GLN A 499 14.94 -25.90 -8.32
N LEU A 500 15.52 -24.72 -8.54
CA LEU A 500 16.51 -24.50 -9.59
C LEU A 500 17.73 -25.41 -9.47
N TRP A 501 18.27 -25.59 -8.27
CA TRP A 501 19.41 -26.49 -8.06
C TRP A 501 19.07 -27.93 -8.46
N GLY A 502 17.87 -28.41 -8.09
CA GLY A 502 17.39 -29.73 -8.51
C GLY A 502 17.36 -29.90 -10.03
N GLU A 503 16.88 -28.90 -10.76
CA GLU A 503 16.87 -28.92 -12.24
C GLU A 503 18.29 -28.93 -12.84
N ILE A 504 19.25 -28.24 -12.22
CA ILE A 504 20.67 -28.27 -12.64
C ILE A 504 21.26 -29.68 -12.43
N GLU A 505 21.00 -30.30 -11.27
CA GLU A 505 21.48 -31.65 -10.97
C GLU A 505 20.89 -32.72 -11.89
N GLU A 506 19.60 -32.62 -12.21
CA GLU A 506 18.93 -33.51 -13.16
C GLU A 506 19.58 -33.40 -14.55
N LYS A 507 19.73 -32.17 -15.06
CA LYS A 507 20.33 -31.94 -16.38
C LYS A 507 21.79 -32.37 -16.47
N ARG A 508 22.57 -32.23 -15.39
CA ARG A 508 23.96 -32.70 -15.33
C ARG A 508 24.05 -34.22 -15.49
N LYS A 509 23.11 -34.97 -14.89
CA LYS A 509 23.06 -36.44 -15.01
C LYS A 509 22.73 -36.87 -16.44
N GLU A 510 21.75 -36.21 -17.07
CA GLU A 510 21.40 -36.45 -18.48
C GLU A 510 22.60 -36.25 -19.40
N SER A 511 23.43 -35.23 -19.14
CA SER A 511 24.63 -34.94 -19.95
C SER A 511 25.82 -35.86 -19.68
N SER A 512 25.79 -36.66 -18.60
CA SER A 512 26.84 -37.64 -18.27
C SER A 512 26.53 -39.06 -18.75
N ASP A 513 25.27 -39.32 -19.14
CA ASP A 513 24.80 -40.60 -19.68
C ASP A 513 24.84 -40.66 -21.22
N ASP A 514 25.07 -39.52 -21.89
CA ASP A 514 25.37 -39.36 -23.33
C ASP A 514 26.89 -39.30 -23.59
#